data_AF-A0A358DEJ3-F1
#
_entry.id   AF-A0A358DEJ3-F1
#
_cell.length_a   1.000
_cell.length_b   1.000
_cell.length_c   1.000
_cell.angle_alpha   90.00
_cell.angle_beta   90.00
_cell.angle_gamma   90.00
#
_symmetry.space_group_name_H-M   'P 1'
#
loop_
_entity.id
_entity.type
_entity.pdbx_description
1 polymer ?
#
loop_
_entity_poly.entity_id
_entity_poly.type
_entity_poly.pdbx_seq_one_letter_code
_entity_poly.pdbx_strand_id
1 'polypeptide(L)'
;KEEMLTRQIENLREEENVLKARWQSEKELINRIQQNKIDIEDAKFQAEKAEREGDYGKVAELRYGKIKEKEAEIEQLKNQLHETQGGSAMIKEEVDAEDIADVVSRWTGIPVSKMLQSEREKLLHLEEELHKRVVGQEEAITAVADAVRRNRAGLSDPKRPIGSFIFLGTTGVGKTELAKALADYLFDDENMMTRIDMSEYQEKFSATRLIGAPPGYVGYDEGGQLTEAIRRKPYSVVLFDEIEKAHPDVFNILLQVLDDGRLT
;
A
#
# COMPACT_ATOMS: atom_id res chain seq x y z
N LYS A 1 -45.21 -26.28 22.04
CA LYS A 1 -44.47 -25.59 20.94
C LYS A 1 -44.57 -24.08 21.09
N GLU A 2 -45.78 -23.54 21.29
CA GLU A 2 -46.01 -22.11 21.57
C GLU A 2 -45.29 -21.62 22.83
N GLU A 3 -45.46 -22.28 23.98
CA GLU A 3 -44.75 -21.93 25.23
C GLU A 3 -43.21 -21.97 25.10
N MET A 4 -42.67 -22.88 24.28
CA MET A 4 -41.24 -23.00 24.05
C MET A 4 -40.70 -21.84 23.20
N LEU A 5 -41.46 -21.41 22.19
CA LEU A 5 -41.15 -20.23 21.38
C LEU A 5 -41.27 -18.95 22.20
N THR A 6 -42.28 -18.83 23.06
CA THR A 6 -42.44 -17.67 23.95
C THR A 6 -41.24 -17.53 24.90
N ARG A 7 -40.81 -18.64 25.54
CA ARG A 7 -39.60 -18.63 26.37
C ARG A 7 -38.34 -18.27 25.59
N GLN A 8 -38.18 -18.76 24.37
CA GLN A 8 -37.05 -18.37 23.52
C GLN A 8 -37.06 -16.89 23.17
N ILE A 9 -38.23 -16.32 22.87
CA ILE A 9 -38.37 -14.88 22.59
C ILE A 9 -38.06 -14.05 23.83
N GLU A 10 -38.52 -14.46 25.00
CA GLU A 10 -38.23 -13.78 26.27
C GLU A 10 -36.72 -13.80 26.57
N ASN A 11 -36.07 -14.96 26.43
CA ASN A 11 -34.61 -15.07 26.61
C ASN A 11 -33.84 -14.18 25.61
N LEU A 12 -34.20 -14.21 24.32
CA LEU A 12 -33.55 -13.37 23.30
C LEU A 12 -33.75 -11.88 23.54
N ARG A 13 -34.91 -11.46 24.08
CA ARG A 13 -35.16 -10.06 24.45
C ARG A 13 -34.33 -9.63 25.64
N GLU A 14 -34.14 -10.52 26.61
CA GLU A 14 -33.28 -10.25 27.76
C GLU A 14 -31.82 -10.08 27.30
N GLU A 15 -31.34 -10.98 26.43
CA GLU A 15 -30.02 -10.88 25.79
C GLU A 15 -29.87 -9.57 24.98
N GLU A 16 -30.87 -9.22 24.16
CA GLU A 16 -30.88 -7.98 23.39
C GLU A 16 -30.77 -6.74 24.30
N ASN A 17 -31.54 -6.70 25.39
CA ASN A 17 -31.52 -5.57 26.31
C ASN A 17 -30.16 -5.40 26.98
N VAL A 18 -29.52 -6.50 27.37
CA VAL A 18 -28.17 -6.50 27.94
C VAL A 18 -27.15 -5.97 26.93
N LEU A 19 -27.18 -6.48 25.69
CA LEU A 19 -26.29 -6.00 24.62
C LEU A 19 -26.53 -4.53 24.31
N LYS A 20 -27.78 -4.10 24.23
CA LYS A 20 -28.12 -2.70 23.93
C LYS A 20 -27.67 -1.74 25.02
N ALA A 21 -27.85 -2.10 26.30
CA ALA A 21 -27.37 -1.30 27.42
C ALA A 21 -25.84 -1.16 27.40
N ARG A 22 -25.13 -2.26 27.14
CA ARG A 22 -23.67 -2.25 26.98
C ARG A 22 -23.23 -1.37 25.81
N TRP A 23 -23.92 -1.47 24.66
CA TRP A 23 -23.61 -0.67 23.47
C TRP A 23 -23.81 0.83 23.71
N GLN A 24 -24.90 1.20 24.38
CA GLN A 24 -25.16 2.59 24.74
C GLN A 24 -24.08 3.15 25.67
N SER A 25 -23.65 2.37 26.66
CA SER A 25 -22.58 2.77 27.58
C SER A 25 -21.24 2.95 26.85
N GLU A 26 -20.86 2.01 25.99
CA GLU A 26 -19.63 2.13 25.17
C GLU A 26 -19.70 3.35 24.23
N LYS A 27 -20.84 3.55 23.57
CA LYS A 27 -21.05 4.68 22.65
C LYS A 27 -20.95 6.03 23.36
N GLU A 28 -21.48 6.15 24.57
CA GLU A 28 -21.43 7.40 25.32
C GLU A 28 -19.99 7.77 25.69
N LEU A 29 -19.19 6.80 26.14
CA LEU A 29 -17.77 7.00 26.43
C LEU A 29 -17.01 7.44 25.17
N ILE A 30 -17.23 6.76 24.05
CA ILE A 30 -16.58 7.09 22.76
C ILE A 30 -16.97 8.50 22.29
N ASN A 31 -18.25 8.87 22.38
CA ASN A 31 -18.68 10.22 22.01
C ASN A 31 -18.02 11.31 22.86
N ARG A 32 -17.83 11.06 24.17
CA ARG A 32 -17.12 11.98 25.06
C ARG A 32 -15.64 12.10 24.70
N ILE A 33 -14.97 10.98 24.40
CA ILE A 33 -13.59 10.97 23.92
C ILE A 33 -13.48 11.78 22.62
N GLN A 34 -14.40 11.58 21.67
CA GLN A 34 -14.41 12.30 20.41
C GLN A 34 -14.64 13.82 20.61
N GLN A 35 -15.58 14.20 21.49
CA GLN A 35 -15.80 15.61 21.82
C GLN A 35 -14.57 16.25 22.46
N ASN A 36 -13.92 15.57 23.40
CA ASN A 36 -12.69 16.08 24.02
C ASN A 36 -11.54 16.21 23.01
N LYS A 37 -11.43 15.30 22.03
CA LYS A 37 -10.47 15.43 20.91
C LYS A 37 -10.75 16.69 20.07
N ILE A 38 -12.01 16.98 19.77
CA ILE A 38 -12.41 18.19 19.03
C ILE A 38 -12.07 19.45 19.84
N ASP A 39 -12.36 19.46 21.14
CA ASP A 39 -12.07 20.59 22.03
C ASP A 39 -10.56 20.87 22.15
N ILE A 40 -9.73 19.82 22.12
CA ILE A 40 -8.25 19.94 22.09
C ILE A 40 -7.79 20.58 20.79
N GLU A 41 -8.30 20.15 19.63
CA GLU A 41 -7.91 20.73 18.34
C GLU A 41 -8.32 22.20 18.22
N ASP A 42 -9.51 22.57 18.69
CA ASP A 42 -9.94 23.97 18.78
C ASP A 42 -9.02 24.78 19.72
N ALA A 43 -8.70 24.22 20.90
CA ALA A 43 -7.79 24.88 21.85
C ALA A 43 -6.36 25.04 21.29
N LYS A 44 -5.85 24.05 20.53
CA LYS A 44 -4.55 24.14 19.85
C LYS A 44 -4.54 25.25 18.81
N PHE A 45 -5.58 25.31 17.98
CA PHE A 45 -5.73 26.37 16.99
C PHE A 45 -5.81 27.77 17.63
N GLN A 46 -6.57 27.91 18.72
CA GLN A 46 -6.66 29.16 19.47
C GLN A 46 -5.32 29.54 20.11
N ALA A 47 -4.55 28.57 20.61
CA ALA A 47 -3.23 28.82 21.16
C ALA A 47 -2.25 29.31 20.08
N GLU A 48 -2.25 28.70 18.89
CA GLU A 48 -1.41 29.14 17.78
C GLU A 48 -1.79 30.56 17.30
N LYS A 49 -3.08 30.89 17.30
CA LYS A 49 -3.55 32.25 17.01
C LYS A 49 -3.07 33.25 18.07
N ALA A 50 -3.22 32.93 19.35
CA ALA A 50 -2.78 33.79 20.46
C ALA A 50 -1.25 33.99 20.46
N GLU A 51 -0.49 32.96 20.09
CA GLU A 51 0.97 33.03 19.94
C GLU A 51 1.38 34.01 18.84
N ARG A 52 0.69 33.99 17.69
CA ARG A 52 0.89 34.97 16.60
C ARG A 52 0.51 36.40 16.99
N GLU A 53 -0.50 36.56 17.84
CA GLU A 53 -0.95 37.85 18.37
C GLU A 53 -0.11 38.36 19.55
N GLY A 54 0.82 37.54 20.07
CA GLY A 54 1.70 37.88 21.19
C GLY A 54 1.06 37.74 22.57
N ASP A 55 -0.13 37.14 22.67
CA ASP A 55 -0.82 36.88 23.94
C ASP A 55 -0.34 35.56 24.57
N TYR A 56 0.86 35.59 25.15
CA TYR A 56 1.46 34.43 25.80
C TYR A 56 0.72 33.97 27.07
N GLY A 57 -0.09 34.85 27.68
CA GLY A 57 -0.93 34.49 28.83
C GLY A 57 -2.01 33.49 28.42
N LYS A 58 -2.72 33.80 27.34
CA LYS A 58 -3.74 32.92 26.76
C LYS A 58 -3.15 31.63 26.19
N VAL A 59 -1.95 31.69 25.61
CA VAL A 59 -1.21 30.47 25.18
C VAL A 59 -0.98 29.53 26.35
N ALA A 60 -0.51 30.06 27.49
CA ALA A 60 -0.25 29.25 28.68
C ALA A 60 -1.53 28.64 29.26
N GLU A 61 -2.62 29.41 29.33
CA GLU A 61 -3.94 28.93 29.77
C GLU A 61 -4.45 27.78 28.89
N LEU A 62 -4.36 27.92 27.57
CA LEU A 62 -4.84 26.91 26.62
C LEU A 62 -3.97 25.65 26.63
N ARG A 63 -2.63 25.79 26.56
CA ARG A 63 -1.71 24.65 26.48
C ARG A 63 -1.58 23.90 27.80
N TYR A 64 -1.37 24.61 28.91
CA TYR A 64 -1.10 23.96 30.21
C TYR A 64 -2.34 23.78 31.08
N GLY A 65 -3.43 24.50 30.80
CA GLY A 65 -4.73 24.30 31.42
C GLY A 65 -5.62 23.40 30.57
N LYS A 66 -6.34 24.00 29.62
CA LYS A 66 -7.45 23.35 28.91
C LYS A 66 -7.05 22.10 28.14
N ILE A 67 -5.96 22.14 27.37
CA ILE A 67 -5.49 20.97 26.60
C ILE A 67 -5.09 19.84 27.54
N LYS A 68 -4.25 20.14 28.55
CA LYS A 68 -3.76 19.12 29.50
C LYS A 68 -4.90 18.48 30.32
N GLU A 69 -5.90 19.27 30.72
CA GLU A 69 -7.09 18.76 31.40
C GLU A 69 -7.88 17.80 30.51
N LYS A 70 -8.11 18.18 29.25
CA LYS A 70 -8.83 17.36 28.27
C LYS A 70 -8.08 16.09 27.88
N GLU A 71 -6.75 16.15 27.78
CA GLU A 71 -5.91 14.96 27.57
C GLU A 71 -6.02 13.99 28.76
N ALA A 72 -5.99 14.51 29.99
CA ALA A 72 -6.18 13.68 31.19
C ALA A 72 -7.59 13.06 31.25
N GLU A 73 -8.62 13.81 30.85
CA GLU A 73 -10.00 13.31 30.76
C GLU A 73 -10.14 12.19 29.71
N ILE A 74 -9.49 12.33 28.54
CA ILE A 74 -9.44 11.29 27.52
C ILE A 74 -8.79 10.02 28.06
N GLU A 75 -7.66 10.12 28.77
CA GLU A 75 -6.99 8.96 29.35
C GLU A 75 -7.87 8.26 30.41
N GLN A 76 -8.60 9.02 31.22
CA GLN A 76 -9.56 8.43 32.16
C GLN A 76 -10.69 7.69 31.44
N LEU A 77 -11.27 8.30 30.40
CA LEU A 77 -12.34 7.68 29.60
C LEU A 77 -11.85 6.44 28.84
N LYS A 78 -10.62 6.46 28.32
CA LYS A 78 -9.99 5.29 27.68
C LYS A 78 -9.82 4.13 28.65
N ASN A 79 -9.34 4.40 29.87
CA ASN A 79 -9.22 3.36 30.90
C ASN A 79 -10.59 2.79 31.29
N GLN A 80 -11.61 3.64 31.48
CA GLN A 80 -12.99 3.20 31.74
C GLN A 80 -13.55 2.35 30.60
N LEU A 81 -13.29 2.74 29.35
CA LEU A 81 -13.71 2.00 28.17
C LEU A 81 -13.02 0.62 28.13
N HIS A 82 -11.71 0.56 28.40
CA HIS A 82 -10.95 -0.69 28.42
C HIS A 82 -11.44 -1.65 29.53
N GLU A 83 -11.74 -1.14 30.72
CA GLU A 83 -12.34 -1.92 31.81
C GLU A 83 -13.74 -2.45 31.43
N THR A 84 -14.55 -1.64 30.76
CA THR A 84 -15.91 -2.00 30.33
C THR A 84 -15.91 -3.02 29.18
N GLN A 85 -14.90 -2.98 28.31
CA GLN A 85 -14.82 -3.86 27.14
C GLN A 85 -14.39 -5.28 27.50
N GLY A 86 -13.58 -5.49 28.55
CA GLY A 86 -13.30 -6.82 29.13
C GLY A 86 -12.82 -7.92 28.15
N GLY A 87 -12.35 -7.54 26.96
CA GLY A 87 -11.93 -8.46 25.88
C GLY A 87 -12.90 -8.60 24.69
N SER A 88 -14.07 -7.95 24.68
CA SER A 88 -14.98 -7.92 23.53
C SER A 88 -15.63 -6.55 23.38
N ALA A 89 -14.94 -5.66 22.67
CA ALA A 89 -15.46 -4.36 22.29
C ALA A 89 -16.61 -4.51 21.29
N MET A 90 -17.75 -3.86 21.53
CA MET A 90 -18.82 -3.80 20.52
C MET A 90 -18.63 -2.64 19.54
N ILE A 91 -17.83 -1.65 19.93
CA ILE A 91 -17.44 -0.55 19.07
C ILE A 91 -15.92 -0.45 19.07
N LYS A 92 -15.32 -0.50 17.88
CA LYS A 92 -13.90 -0.26 17.65
C LYS A 92 -13.71 1.26 17.47
N GLU A 93 -12.99 1.91 18.39
CA GLU A 93 -12.72 3.36 18.32
C GLU A 93 -11.61 3.68 17.31
N GLU A 94 -10.62 2.80 17.19
CA GLU A 94 -9.42 3.02 16.40
C GLU A 94 -9.47 2.26 15.09
N VAL A 95 -9.14 2.95 14.00
CA VAL A 95 -8.95 2.36 12.68
C VAL A 95 -7.59 1.71 12.66
N ASP A 96 -7.53 0.40 12.42
CA ASP A 96 -6.29 -0.34 12.28
C ASP A 96 -5.97 -0.70 10.82
N ALA A 97 -4.88 -1.46 10.64
CA ALA A 97 -4.46 -1.91 9.32
C ALA A 97 -5.49 -2.82 8.65
N GLU A 98 -6.27 -3.59 9.42
CA GLU A 98 -7.31 -4.49 8.88
C GLU A 98 -8.47 -3.67 8.31
N ASP A 99 -8.90 -2.62 9.02
CA ASP A 99 -9.98 -1.73 8.56
C ASP A 99 -9.60 -1.01 7.26
N ILE A 100 -8.35 -0.54 7.16
CA ILE A 100 -7.83 0.08 5.93
C ILE A 100 -7.75 -0.96 4.80
N ALA A 101 -7.21 -2.14 5.09
CA ALA A 101 -7.07 -3.21 4.11
C ALA A 101 -8.44 -3.67 3.57
N ASP A 102 -9.48 -3.72 4.40
CA ASP A 102 -10.85 -4.03 3.97
C ASP A 102 -11.39 -3.03 2.94
N VAL A 103 -11.16 -1.73 3.18
CA VAL A 103 -11.59 -0.67 2.25
C VAL A 103 -10.81 -0.74 0.94
N VAL A 104 -9.48 -0.87 1.03
CA VAL A 104 -8.61 -0.95 -0.16
C VAL A 104 -8.90 -2.24 -0.94
N SER A 105 -9.18 -3.35 -0.27
CA SER A 105 -9.58 -4.62 -0.89
C SER A 105 -10.86 -4.46 -1.70
N ARG A 106 -11.87 -3.76 -1.18
CA ARG A 106 -13.12 -3.50 -1.94
C ARG A 106 -12.90 -2.67 -3.20
N TRP A 107 -11.92 -1.77 -3.20
CA TRP A 107 -11.60 -0.95 -4.37
C TRP A 107 -10.72 -1.65 -5.39
N THR A 108 -9.75 -2.44 -4.91
CA THR A 108 -8.71 -3.05 -5.76
C THR A 108 -9.00 -4.50 -6.14
N GLY A 109 -9.87 -5.18 -5.39
CA GLY A 109 -10.11 -6.62 -5.50
C GLY A 109 -9.01 -7.49 -4.88
N ILE A 110 -7.95 -6.90 -4.33
CA ILE A 110 -6.86 -7.65 -3.69
C ILE A 110 -7.31 -8.14 -2.31
N PRO A 111 -7.15 -9.42 -1.95
CA PRO A 111 -7.57 -9.93 -0.64
C PRO A 111 -6.82 -9.29 0.54
N VAL A 112 -7.53 -9.02 1.64
CA VAL A 112 -6.98 -8.47 2.88
C VAL A 112 -5.84 -9.32 3.44
N SER A 113 -5.96 -10.64 3.36
CA SER A 113 -4.93 -11.58 3.81
C SER A 113 -3.59 -11.38 3.06
N LYS A 114 -3.63 -10.99 1.77
CA LYS A 114 -2.42 -10.65 1.01
C LYS A 114 -1.83 -9.30 1.45
N MET A 115 -2.67 -8.31 1.73
CA MET A 115 -2.22 -6.99 2.15
C MET A 115 -1.60 -6.97 3.55
N LEU A 116 -2.15 -7.77 4.48
CA LEU A 116 -1.66 -7.87 5.86
C LEU A 116 -0.44 -8.80 5.99
N GLN A 117 -0.10 -9.55 4.94
CA GLN A 117 1.05 -10.43 4.95
C GLN A 117 2.34 -9.62 5.13
N SER A 118 3.21 -10.08 6.04
CA SER A 118 4.50 -9.42 6.23
C SER A 118 5.34 -9.50 4.95
N GLU A 119 5.88 -8.37 4.51
CA GLU A 119 6.80 -8.32 3.37
C GLU A 119 7.98 -9.29 3.56
N ARG A 120 8.46 -9.47 4.80
CA ARG A 120 9.51 -10.46 5.11
C ARG A 120 9.08 -11.87 4.77
N GLU A 121 7.86 -12.25 5.18
CA GLU A 121 7.32 -13.59 4.92
C GLU A 121 7.10 -13.80 3.42
N LYS A 122 6.59 -12.78 2.73
CA LYS A 122 6.45 -12.76 1.26
C LYS A 122 7.80 -13.03 0.57
N LEU A 123 8.88 -12.41 1.03
CA LEU A 123 10.20 -12.60 0.43
C LEU A 123 10.88 -13.94 0.77
N LEU A 124 10.52 -14.56 1.91
CA LEU A 124 11.04 -15.86 2.32
C LEU A 124 10.49 -17.01 1.48
N HIS A 125 9.25 -16.89 1.01
CA HIS A 125 8.57 -17.91 0.21
C HIS A 125 8.57 -17.59 -1.30
N LEU A 126 9.33 -16.59 -1.73
CA LEU A 126 9.29 -16.08 -3.10
C LEU A 126 9.55 -17.18 -4.16
N GLU A 127 10.58 -18.01 -3.99
CA GLU A 127 10.88 -19.10 -4.93
C GLU A 127 9.76 -20.14 -4.98
N GLU A 128 9.24 -20.55 -3.82
CA GLU A 128 8.16 -21.53 -3.73
C GLU A 128 6.91 -21.04 -4.46
N GLU A 129 6.59 -19.76 -4.32
CA GLU A 129 5.43 -19.14 -4.95
C GLU A 129 5.62 -18.98 -6.46
N LEU A 130 6.82 -18.63 -6.92
CA LEU A 130 7.14 -18.59 -8.35
C LEU A 130 7.07 -20.00 -8.97
N HIS A 131 7.53 -21.03 -8.26
CA HIS A 131 7.48 -22.43 -8.71
C HIS A 131 6.07 -22.99 -8.88
N LYS A 132 5.06 -22.42 -8.21
CA LYS A 132 3.66 -22.83 -8.43
C LYS A 132 3.18 -22.55 -9.85
N ARG A 133 3.76 -21.55 -10.52
CA ARG A 133 3.43 -21.16 -11.89
C ARG A 133 4.50 -21.54 -12.90
N VAL A 134 5.78 -21.42 -12.53
CA VAL A 134 6.92 -21.68 -13.41
C VAL A 134 7.52 -23.04 -13.10
N VAL A 135 7.41 -23.95 -14.06
CA VAL A 135 7.97 -25.30 -13.95
C VAL A 135 9.45 -25.29 -14.37
N GLY A 136 10.32 -25.77 -13.49
CA GLY A 136 11.77 -25.73 -13.69
C GLY A 136 12.35 -24.31 -13.54
N GLN A 137 13.41 -24.00 -14.30
CA GLN A 137 14.08 -22.69 -14.30
C GLN A 137 14.64 -22.26 -12.92
N GLU A 138 15.08 -23.21 -12.11
CA GLU A 138 15.54 -23.04 -10.73
C GLU A 138 16.61 -21.97 -10.63
N GLU A 139 17.61 -21.98 -11.52
CA GLU A 139 18.67 -20.96 -11.53
C GLU A 139 18.11 -19.55 -11.75
N ALA A 140 17.16 -19.39 -12.68
CA ALA A 140 16.55 -18.09 -12.97
C ALA A 140 15.67 -17.61 -11.81
N ILE A 141 14.88 -18.51 -11.22
CA ILE A 141 14.00 -18.22 -10.08
C ILE A 141 14.84 -17.81 -8.86
N THR A 142 15.88 -18.57 -8.52
CA THR A 142 16.79 -18.24 -7.42
C THR A 142 17.49 -16.90 -7.67
N ALA A 143 18.02 -16.66 -8.87
CA ALA A 143 18.68 -15.39 -9.20
C ALA A 143 17.76 -14.18 -9.06
N VAL A 144 16.49 -14.31 -9.49
CA VAL A 144 15.46 -13.27 -9.31
C VAL A 144 15.16 -13.06 -7.83
N ALA A 145 14.92 -14.14 -7.08
CA ALA A 145 14.57 -14.05 -5.68
C ALA A 145 15.70 -13.40 -4.84
N ASP A 146 16.96 -13.78 -5.09
CA ASP A 146 18.11 -13.20 -4.42
C ASP A 146 18.31 -11.72 -4.72
N ALA A 147 18.09 -11.29 -5.97
CA ALA A 147 18.18 -9.87 -6.32
C ALA A 147 17.09 -9.05 -5.63
N VAL A 148 15.84 -9.53 -5.63
CA VAL A 148 14.72 -8.87 -4.96
C VAL A 148 14.96 -8.78 -3.45
N ARG A 149 15.40 -9.87 -2.81
CA ARG A 149 15.75 -9.89 -1.39
C ARG A 149 16.87 -8.91 -1.04
N ARG A 150 17.95 -8.87 -1.84
CA ARG A 150 19.05 -7.93 -1.62
C ARG A 150 18.60 -6.47 -1.68
N ASN A 151 17.75 -6.13 -2.65
CA ASN A 151 17.21 -4.78 -2.78
C ASN A 151 16.32 -4.42 -1.58
N ARG A 152 15.39 -5.29 -1.20
CA ARG A 152 14.49 -5.05 -0.06
C ARG A 152 15.21 -5.04 1.30
N ALA A 153 16.33 -5.72 1.41
CA ALA A 153 17.22 -5.64 2.58
C ALA A 153 18.07 -4.36 2.62
N GLY A 154 17.95 -3.47 1.63
CA GLY A 154 18.74 -2.23 1.54
C GLY A 154 20.22 -2.46 1.22
N LEU A 155 20.57 -3.62 0.66
CA LEU A 155 21.95 -3.99 0.30
C LEU A 155 22.31 -3.55 -1.14
N SER A 156 21.36 -2.99 -1.88
CA SER A 156 21.52 -2.45 -3.23
C SER A 156 21.41 -0.93 -3.22
N ASP A 157 21.92 -0.27 -4.27
CA ASP A 157 21.75 1.18 -4.43
C ASP A 157 20.26 1.55 -4.51
N PRO A 158 19.74 2.41 -3.62
CA PRO A 158 18.32 2.80 -3.62
C PRO A 158 17.91 3.63 -4.85
N LYS A 159 18.87 4.13 -5.63
CA LYS A 159 18.60 4.84 -6.89
C LYS A 159 18.35 3.88 -8.05
N ARG A 160 18.65 2.59 -7.92
CA ARG A 160 18.47 1.61 -9.01
C ARG A 160 17.13 0.89 -8.91
N PRO A 161 16.63 0.30 -10.02
CA PRO A 161 15.46 -0.58 -10.00
C PRO A 161 15.61 -1.72 -8.98
N ILE A 162 14.47 -2.25 -8.50
CA ILE A 162 14.44 -3.36 -7.52
C ILE A 162 15.26 -4.56 -8.01
N GLY A 163 15.16 -4.86 -9.29
CA GLY A 163 15.98 -5.85 -9.97
C GLY A 163 15.98 -5.61 -11.46
N SER A 164 17.09 -5.97 -12.11
CA SER A 164 17.28 -5.89 -13.56
C SER A 164 17.84 -7.21 -14.05
N PHE A 165 17.14 -7.85 -14.97
CA PHE A 165 17.44 -9.22 -15.40
C PHE A 165 17.49 -9.30 -16.93
N ILE A 166 18.36 -10.17 -17.44
CA ILE A 166 18.38 -10.56 -18.85
C ILE A 166 18.09 -12.06 -18.89
N PHE A 167 16.93 -12.43 -19.43
CA PHE A 167 16.55 -13.83 -19.57
C PHE A 167 16.98 -14.40 -20.92
N LEU A 168 17.97 -15.30 -20.88
CA LEU A 168 18.51 -15.99 -22.05
C LEU A 168 17.90 -17.40 -22.16
N GLY A 169 17.67 -17.87 -23.39
CA GLY A 169 17.01 -19.17 -23.64
C GLY A 169 16.09 -19.15 -24.86
N THR A 170 15.56 -20.31 -25.25
CA THR A 170 14.64 -20.44 -26.38
C THR A 170 13.26 -19.86 -26.06
N THR A 171 12.43 -19.67 -27.08
CA THR A 171 11.04 -19.26 -26.90
C THR A 171 10.23 -20.35 -26.20
N GLY A 172 9.18 -19.96 -25.48
CA GLY A 172 8.24 -20.91 -24.84
C GLY A 172 8.74 -21.60 -23.56
N VAL A 173 9.96 -21.32 -23.08
CA VAL A 173 10.52 -21.96 -21.87
C VAL A 173 10.08 -21.33 -20.54
N GLY A 174 9.22 -20.31 -20.57
CA GLY A 174 8.66 -19.68 -19.38
C GLY A 174 9.25 -18.33 -18.97
N LYS A 175 10.07 -17.67 -19.80
CA LYS A 175 10.63 -16.33 -19.49
C LYS A 175 9.55 -15.29 -19.17
N THR A 176 8.55 -15.18 -20.05
CA THR A 176 7.41 -14.26 -19.87
C THR A 176 6.54 -14.69 -18.69
N GLU A 177 6.39 -15.99 -18.46
CA GLU A 177 5.62 -16.51 -17.33
C GLU A 177 6.27 -16.19 -15.99
N LEU A 178 7.60 -16.24 -15.91
CA LEU A 178 8.35 -15.81 -14.74
C LEU A 178 8.16 -14.32 -14.45
N ALA A 179 8.17 -13.47 -15.48
CA ALA A 179 7.89 -12.04 -15.31
C ALA A 179 6.46 -11.76 -14.81
N LYS A 180 5.47 -12.50 -15.35
CA LYS A 180 4.07 -12.44 -14.92
C LYS A 180 3.88 -12.92 -13.49
N ALA A 181 4.46 -14.07 -13.14
CA ALA A 181 4.42 -14.62 -11.79
C ALA A 181 5.10 -13.67 -10.79
N LEU A 182 6.19 -13.01 -11.19
CA LEU A 182 6.85 -12.01 -10.36
C LEU A 182 5.97 -10.77 -10.14
N ALA A 183 5.26 -10.30 -11.17
CA ALA A 183 4.33 -9.16 -11.06
C ALA A 183 3.15 -9.49 -10.15
N ASP A 184 2.50 -10.63 -10.38
CA ASP A 184 1.38 -11.15 -9.59
C ASP A 184 1.80 -11.36 -8.13
N TYR A 185 2.98 -11.91 -7.89
CA TYR A 185 3.43 -12.14 -6.53
C TYR A 185 3.85 -10.86 -5.84
N LEU A 186 4.77 -10.07 -6.39
CA LEU A 186 5.29 -8.88 -5.69
C LEU A 186 4.28 -7.75 -5.57
N PHE A 187 3.43 -7.57 -6.60
CA PHE A 187 2.51 -6.44 -6.71
C PHE A 187 1.03 -6.84 -6.67
N ASP A 188 0.74 -8.10 -6.35
CA ASP A 188 -0.59 -8.65 -6.10
C ASP A 188 -1.55 -8.58 -7.31
N ASP A 189 -1.02 -8.31 -8.51
CA ASP A 189 -1.76 -8.23 -9.78
C ASP A 189 -0.83 -8.48 -10.98
N GLU A 190 -1.12 -9.50 -11.80
CA GLU A 190 -0.38 -9.79 -13.05
C GLU A 190 -0.42 -8.62 -14.05
N ASN A 191 -1.47 -7.78 -14.00
CA ASN A 191 -1.58 -6.59 -14.84
C ASN A 191 -0.63 -5.47 -14.41
N MET A 192 0.11 -5.63 -13.31
CA MET A 192 1.26 -4.79 -12.96
C MET A 192 2.50 -5.18 -13.76
N MET A 193 2.35 -5.90 -14.87
CA MET A 193 3.39 -6.07 -15.89
C MET A 193 3.11 -5.18 -17.11
N THR A 194 4.11 -4.38 -17.50
CA THR A 194 4.14 -3.67 -18.79
C THR A 194 5.03 -4.45 -19.74
N ARG A 195 4.46 -5.02 -20.80
CA ARG A 195 5.21 -5.70 -21.87
C ARG A 195 5.43 -4.74 -23.02
N ILE A 196 6.66 -4.63 -23.49
CA ILE A 196 7.05 -3.81 -24.64
C ILE A 196 7.80 -4.71 -25.61
N ASP A 197 7.26 -4.86 -26.82
CA ASP A 197 7.88 -5.65 -27.89
C ASP A 197 8.96 -4.80 -28.59
N MET A 198 10.22 -5.20 -28.45
CA MET A 198 11.35 -4.48 -29.02
C MET A 198 11.49 -4.65 -30.53
N SER A 199 10.75 -5.58 -31.15
CA SER A 199 10.66 -5.66 -32.60
C SER A 199 9.98 -4.42 -33.22
N GLU A 200 9.16 -3.68 -32.47
CA GLU A 200 8.60 -2.39 -32.89
C GLU A 200 9.60 -1.23 -32.80
N TYR A 201 10.77 -1.47 -32.20
CA TYR A 201 11.78 -0.46 -31.86
C TYR A 201 13.10 -0.63 -32.62
N GLN A 202 13.04 -1.13 -33.85
CA GLN A 202 14.20 -1.37 -34.72
C GLN A 202 14.77 -0.10 -35.36
N GLU A 203 13.95 0.95 -35.50
CA GLU A 203 14.35 2.18 -36.19
C GLU A 203 14.91 3.23 -35.24
N LYS A 204 15.76 4.14 -35.75
CA LYS A 204 16.38 5.19 -34.94
C LYS A 204 15.37 6.08 -34.19
N PHE A 205 14.29 6.48 -34.84
CA PHE A 205 13.26 7.33 -34.24
C PHE A 205 12.28 6.57 -33.34
N SER A 206 12.40 5.25 -33.23
CA SER A 206 11.52 4.48 -32.34
C SER A 206 11.84 4.73 -30.86
N ALA A 207 13.10 5.04 -30.53
CA ALA A 207 13.52 5.33 -29.16
C ALA A 207 12.73 6.49 -28.52
N THR A 208 12.38 7.53 -29.30
CA THR A 208 11.56 8.64 -28.81
C THR A 208 10.11 8.23 -28.55
N ARG A 209 9.58 7.18 -29.19
CA ARG A 209 8.25 6.65 -28.84
C ARG A 209 8.24 5.97 -27.47
N LEU A 210 9.39 5.43 -27.03
CA LEU A 210 9.51 4.75 -25.76
C LEU A 210 9.46 5.73 -24.58
N ILE A 211 10.14 6.88 -24.69
CA ILE A 211 10.29 7.86 -23.60
C ILE A 211 9.48 9.16 -23.78
N GLY A 212 9.08 9.48 -25.01
CA GLY A 212 8.46 10.75 -25.36
C GLY A 212 9.33 11.55 -26.31
N ALA A 213 8.70 12.44 -27.08
CA ALA A 213 9.45 13.34 -27.96
C ALA A 213 10.21 14.39 -27.12
N PRO A 214 11.38 14.88 -27.57
CA PRO A 214 12.08 15.97 -26.88
C PRO A 214 11.37 17.32 -27.10
N PRO A 215 11.67 18.35 -26.27
CA PRO A 215 11.07 19.68 -26.41
C PRO A 215 11.24 20.24 -27.83
N GLY A 216 10.15 20.70 -28.44
CA GLY A 216 10.14 21.25 -29.80
C GLY A 216 9.77 20.26 -30.91
N TYR A 217 9.46 19.00 -30.58
CA TYR A 217 8.93 18.01 -31.52
C TYR A 217 7.42 17.78 -31.30
N VAL A 218 6.72 17.36 -32.35
CA VAL A 218 5.29 16.97 -32.26
C VAL A 218 5.18 15.78 -31.30
N GLY A 219 4.28 15.88 -30.32
CA GLY A 219 4.12 14.86 -29.28
C GLY A 219 5.01 15.07 -28.04
N TYR A 220 5.63 16.24 -27.85
CA TYR A 220 6.39 16.55 -26.63
C TYR A 220 5.54 16.46 -25.35
N ASP A 221 4.27 16.88 -25.44
CA ASP A 221 3.32 16.79 -24.32
C ASP A 221 2.74 15.36 -24.15
N GLU A 222 2.99 14.47 -25.11
CA GLU A 222 2.62 13.06 -25.06
C GLU A 222 3.81 12.26 -24.50
N GLY A 223 3.70 11.77 -23.27
CA GLY A 223 4.72 10.90 -22.69
C GLY A 223 4.89 9.62 -23.50
N GLY A 224 6.10 9.05 -23.50
CA GLY A 224 6.37 7.80 -24.20
C GLY A 224 5.71 6.58 -23.56
N GLN A 225 5.67 5.48 -24.30
CA GLN A 225 5.02 4.24 -23.86
C GLN A 225 5.56 3.73 -22.51
N LEU A 226 6.88 3.78 -22.30
CA LEU A 226 7.52 3.34 -21.05
C LEU A 226 7.29 4.35 -19.93
N THR A 227 7.52 5.63 -20.20
CA THR A 227 7.41 6.69 -19.18
C THR A 227 5.99 6.83 -18.67
N GLU A 228 4.97 6.74 -19.53
CA GLU A 228 3.56 6.80 -19.10
C GLU A 228 3.12 5.53 -18.39
N ALA A 229 3.60 4.36 -18.82
CA ALA A 229 3.33 3.11 -18.13
C ALA A 229 3.86 3.13 -16.69
N ILE A 230 5.13 3.55 -16.50
CA ILE A 230 5.75 3.66 -15.18
C ILE A 230 5.11 4.77 -14.36
N ARG A 231 4.79 5.93 -14.96
CA ARG A 231 4.12 7.04 -14.27
C ARG A 231 2.77 6.63 -13.69
N ARG A 232 2.02 5.79 -14.41
CA ARG A 232 0.72 5.25 -13.95
C ARG A 232 0.88 4.09 -12.97
N LYS A 233 1.92 3.27 -13.13
CA LYS A 233 2.20 2.07 -12.33
C LYS A 233 3.67 2.03 -11.89
N PRO A 234 4.06 2.81 -10.87
CA PRO A 234 5.46 2.92 -10.44
C PRO A 234 5.98 1.63 -9.82
N TYR A 235 5.10 0.82 -9.23
CA TYR A 235 5.41 -0.51 -8.73
C TYR A 235 4.92 -1.55 -9.75
N SER A 236 5.80 -1.91 -10.67
CA SER A 236 5.46 -2.82 -11.77
C SER A 236 6.69 -3.60 -12.26
N VAL A 237 6.43 -4.66 -13.00
CA VAL A 237 7.43 -5.37 -13.80
C VAL A 237 7.41 -4.80 -15.21
N VAL A 238 8.55 -4.40 -15.74
CA VAL A 238 8.69 -4.01 -17.15
C VAL A 238 9.40 -5.13 -17.89
N LEU A 239 8.73 -5.72 -18.88
CA LEU A 239 9.26 -6.77 -19.73
C LEU A 239 9.57 -6.21 -21.12
N PHE A 240 10.85 -6.12 -21.45
CA PHE A 240 11.32 -5.86 -22.80
C PHE A 240 11.49 -7.18 -23.53
N ASP A 241 10.55 -7.50 -24.42
CA ASP A 241 10.56 -8.73 -25.20
C ASP A 241 11.41 -8.57 -26.46
N GLU A 242 12.11 -9.63 -26.88
CA GLU A 242 13.01 -9.62 -28.05
C GLU A 242 14.02 -8.46 -28.05
N ILE A 243 14.61 -8.14 -26.89
CA ILE A 243 15.50 -6.98 -26.71
C ILE A 243 16.67 -6.92 -27.70
N GLU A 244 17.13 -8.05 -28.21
CA GLU A 244 18.16 -8.14 -29.24
C GLU A 244 17.76 -7.51 -30.58
N LYS A 245 16.47 -7.24 -30.80
CA LYS A 245 15.94 -6.57 -32.00
C LYS A 245 15.93 -5.04 -31.86
N ALA A 246 16.05 -4.50 -30.65
CA ALA A 246 16.00 -3.07 -30.43
C ALA A 246 17.13 -2.33 -31.16
N HIS A 247 16.85 -1.11 -31.62
CA HIS A 247 17.87 -0.19 -32.12
C HIS A 247 18.90 0.13 -31.02
N PRO A 248 20.21 0.29 -31.33
CA PRO A 248 21.24 0.62 -30.35
C PRO A 248 20.92 1.83 -29.44
N ASP A 249 20.25 2.86 -29.98
CA ASP A 249 19.86 4.06 -29.21
C ASP A 249 18.88 3.74 -28.06
N VAL A 250 18.10 2.66 -28.16
CA VAL A 250 17.21 2.20 -27.07
C VAL A 250 18.05 1.71 -25.88
N PHE A 251 19.18 1.04 -26.12
CA PHE A 251 20.05 0.56 -25.04
C PHE A 251 20.66 1.72 -24.24
N ASN A 252 20.99 2.85 -24.87
CA ASN A 252 21.50 4.02 -24.17
C ASN A 252 20.48 4.54 -23.13
N ILE A 253 19.20 4.57 -23.52
CA ILE A 253 18.10 4.94 -22.63
C ILE A 253 17.96 3.92 -21.50
N LEU A 254 17.98 2.63 -21.83
CA LEU A 254 17.86 1.57 -20.82
C LEU A 254 19.03 1.59 -19.82
N LEU A 255 20.25 1.89 -20.26
CA LEU A 255 21.40 2.03 -19.36
C LEU A 255 21.17 3.14 -18.33
N GLN A 256 20.60 4.29 -18.73
CA GLN A 256 20.23 5.35 -17.79
C GLN A 256 19.21 4.86 -16.75
N VAL A 257 18.22 4.07 -17.17
CA VAL A 257 17.24 3.46 -16.23
C VAL A 257 17.93 2.51 -15.26
N LEU A 258 18.84 1.68 -15.76
CA LEU A 258 19.54 0.66 -14.97
C LEU A 258 20.54 1.27 -13.98
N ASP A 259 21.11 2.43 -14.31
CA ASP A 259 22.09 3.12 -13.48
C ASP A 259 21.46 4.08 -12.48
N ASP A 260 20.57 4.97 -12.95
CA ASP A 260 20.03 6.08 -12.15
C ASP A 260 18.58 5.87 -11.70
N GLY A 261 17.90 4.82 -12.20
CA GLY A 261 16.49 4.53 -11.91
C GLY A 261 15.52 5.62 -12.34
N ARG A 262 15.95 6.51 -13.24
CA ARG A 262 15.19 7.67 -13.71
C ARG A 262 15.34 7.85 -15.21
N LEU A 263 14.29 8.37 -15.82
CA LEU A 263 14.26 8.83 -17.20
C LEU A 263 13.95 10.32 -17.19
N THR A 264 14.62 11.06 -18.06
CA THR A 264 14.51 12.52 -18.22
C THR A 264 14.32 12.89 -19.67
#